data_AF-A0A1E8B9Y9-F1
#
_entry.id   AF-A0A1E8B9Y9-F1
#
_cell.length_a   1.000
_cell.length_b   1.000
_cell.length_c   1.000
_cell.angle_alpha   90.00
_cell.angle_beta   90.00
_cell.angle_gamma   90.00
#
_symmetry.space_group_name_H-M   'P 1'
#
loop_
_entity.id
_entity.type
_entity.pdbx_description
1 polymer ?
#
loop_
_entity_poly.entity_id
_entity_poly.type
_entity_poly.pdbx_seq_one_letter_code
_entity_poly.pdbx_strand_id
1 'polypeptide(L)' 'MIEVESNFNPKTVSHAGAMGLMQLMPANVKEMGIKNPFSPAESIEGGVKELSGYLKKNNGDLVLALALFKRV' A
#
# COMPACT_ATOMS: atom_id res chain seq x y z
N MET A 1 -8.78 -2.61 -6.37
CA MET A 1 -7.44 -2.78 -5.75
C MET A 1 -7.58 -3.20 -4.30
N ILE A 2 -8.13 -2.34 -3.44
CA ILE A 2 -8.40 -2.66 -2.02
C ILE A 2 -9.27 -3.92 -1.84
N GLU A 3 -10.37 -4.04 -2.58
CA GLU A 3 -11.25 -5.23 -2.52
C GLU A 3 -10.54 -6.53 -2.91
N VAL A 4 -9.74 -6.48 -3.98
CA VAL A 4 -9.05 -7.66 -4.53
C VAL A 4 -7.93 -8.14 -3.60
N GLU A 5 -7.32 -7.24 -2.83
CA GLU A 5 -6.14 -7.55 -2.02
C GLU A 5 -6.44 -7.76 -0.54
N SER A 6 -7.48 -7.13 0.01
CA SER A 6 -7.83 -7.27 1.42
C SER A 6 -9.29 -7.67 1.67
N ASN A 7 -10.14 -7.77 0.65
CA ASN A 7 -11.60 -7.95 0.78
C ASN A 7 -12.23 -6.92 1.74
N PHE A 8 -11.71 -5.69 1.72
CA PHE A 8 -12.05 -4.62 2.68
C PHE A 8 -11.79 -4.96 4.15
N ASN A 9 -11.04 -6.01 4.44
CA ASN A 9 -10.67 -6.36 5.80
C ASN A 9 -9.39 -5.61 6.19
N PRO A 10 -9.47 -4.63 7.10
CA PRO A 10 -8.32 -3.84 7.50
C PRO A 10 -7.32 -4.62 8.35
N LYS A 11 -7.63 -5.86 8.75
CA LYS A 11 -6.73 -6.76 9.50
C LYS A 11 -6.05 -7.81 8.62
N THR A 12 -6.19 -7.73 7.30
CA THR A 12 -5.58 -8.70 6.38
C THR A 12 -4.07 -8.60 6.42
N VAL A 13 -3.41 -9.75 6.53
CA VAL A 13 -1.98 -9.92 6.41
C VAL A 13 -1.69 -10.92 5.29
N SER A 14 -0.89 -10.55 4.29
CA SER A 14 -0.50 -11.45 3.21
C SER A 14 0.56 -12.46 3.67
N HIS A 15 0.76 -13.52 2.89
CA HIS A 15 1.85 -14.48 3.13
C HIS A 15 3.25 -13.83 3.07
N ALA A 16 3.40 -12.73 2.33
CA ALA A 16 4.64 -11.96 2.25
C ALA A 16 4.79 -10.97 3.43
N GLY A 17 3.77 -10.82 4.27
CA GLY A 17 3.76 -9.92 5.43
C GLY A 17 3.20 -8.53 5.14
N ALA A 18 2.54 -8.33 4.00
CA ALA A 18 1.83 -7.08 3.69
C ALA A 18 0.64 -6.91 4.63
N MET A 19 0.43 -5.71 5.18
CA MET A 19 -0.55 -5.46 6.25
C MET A 19 -1.58 -4.40 5.87
N GLY A 20 -2.81 -4.60 6.35
CA GLY A 20 -3.83 -3.56 6.29
C GLY A 20 -4.62 -3.52 4.99
N LEU A 21 -5.44 -2.50 4.86
CA LEU A 21 -6.42 -2.37 3.77
C LEU A 21 -5.75 -2.24 2.39
N MET A 22 -4.65 -1.51 2.31
CA MET A 22 -3.84 -1.33 1.09
C MET A 22 -2.67 -2.30 0.99
N GLN A 23 -2.59 -3.32 1.87
CA GLN A 23 -1.53 -4.32 1.87
C GLN A 23 -0.13 -3.68 1.83
N LEU A 24 0.17 -2.82 2.81
CA LEU A 24 1.45 -2.13 2.90
C LEU A 24 2.51 -3.05 3.51
N MET A 25 3.70 -3.08 2.91
CA MET A 25 4.81 -3.85 3.45
C MET A 25 5.37 -3.22 4.74
N PRO A 26 5.87 -4.02 5.70
CA PRO A 26 6.37 -3.50 6.98
C PRO A 26 7.49 -2.47 6.83
N ALA A 27 8.33 -2.61 5.80
CA ALA A 27 9.38 -1.65 5.47
C ALA A 27 8.79 -0.27 5.13
N ASN A 28 7.75 -0.25 4.29
CA ASN A 28 7.09 0.97 3.83
C ASN A 28 6.33 1.65 4.96
N VAL A 29 5.66 0.87 5.81
CA VAL A 29 5.00 1.36 7.04
C VAL A 29 5.98 2.11 7.92
N LYS A 30 7.19 1.57 8.10
CA LYS A 30 8.26 2.19 8.88
C LYS A 30 8.82 3.45 8.22
N GLU A 31 9.09 3.41 6.92
CA GLU A 31 9.60 4.56 6.17
C GLU A 31 8.60 5.73 6.11
N MET A 32 7.30 5.43 6.05
CA MET A 32 6.25 6.43 5.96
C MET A 32 5.82 6.98 7.32
N GLY A 33 6.27 6.38 8.42
CA GLY A 33 5.90 6.78 9.78
C GLY A 33 4.46 6.40 10.16
N ILE A 34 3.90 5.37 9.52
CA ILE A 34 2.56 4.86 9.82
C ILE A 34 2.61 4.17 11.19
N LYS A 35 1.72 4.58 12.10
CA LYS A 35 1.67 4.06 13.47
C LYS A 35 0.84 2.79 13.54
N ASN A 36 -0.25 2.73 12.76
CA ASN A 36 -1.13 1.59 12.71
C ASN A 36 -1.51 1.23 11.27
N PRO A 37 -0.82 0.26 10.63
CA PRO A 37 -1.14 -0.17 9.27
C PRO A 37 -2.51 -0.84 9.15
N PHE A 38 -3.12 -1.27 10.27
CA PHE A 38 -4.48 -1.81 10.30
C PHE A 38 -5.55 -0.74 10.48
N SER A 39 -5.19 0.54 10.71
CA SER A 39 -6.14 1.64 10.65
C SER A 39 -6.49 1.89 9.18
N PRO A 40 -7.78 1.82 8.77
CA PRO A 40 -8.15 2.06 7.38
C PRO A 40 -7.66 3.42 6.87
N ALA A 41 -7.74 4.45 7.71
CA ALA A 41 -7.29 5.80 7.35
C ALA A 41 -5.78 5.85 7.10
N GLU A 42 -4.96 5.32 8.04
CA GLU A 42 -3.50 5.33 7.88
C GLU A 42 -3.03 4.38 6.76
N SER A 43 -3.71 3.25 6.57
CA SER A 43 -3.42 2.30 5.49
C SER A 43 -3.70 2.93 4.12
N ILE A 44 -4.80 3.68 4.00
CA ILE A 44 -5.13 4.42 2.78
C ILE A 44 -4.13 5.55 2.53
N GLU A 45 -3.84 6.35 3.55
CA GLU A 45 -2.89 7.46 3.43
C GLU A 45 -1.49 6.96 3.03
N GLY A 46 -1.03 5.88 3.65
CA GLY A 46 0.21 5.21 3.31
C GLY A 46 0.26 4.72 1.87
N GLY A 47 -0.74 3.95 1.44
CA GLY A 47 -0.73 3.41 0.08
C GLY A 47 -0.92 4.47 -1.00
N VAL A 48 -1.68 5.54 -0.73
CA VAL A 48 -1.77 6.69 -1.64
C VAL A 48 -0.43 7.42 -1.73
N LYS A 49 0.27 7.62 -0.61
CA LYS A 49 1.60 8.26 -0.59
C LYS A 49 2.62 7.43 -1.36
N GLU A 50 2.59 6.12 -1.20
CA GLU A 50 3.45 5.19 -1.93
C GLU A 50 3.18 5.20 -3.43
N LEU A 51 1.90 5.05 -3.82
CA LEU A 51 1.48 5.08 -5.21
C LEU A 51 1.80 6.43 -5.87
N SER A 52 1.63 7.54 -5.14
CA SER A 52 2.04 8.88 -5.59
C SER A 52 3.55 8.96 -5.84
N GLY A 53 4.36 8.31 -4.99
CA GLY A 53 5.80 8.19 -5.19
C GLY A 53 6.15 7.45 -6.48
N TYR A 54 5.51 6.31 -6.74
CA TYR A 54 5.71 5.57 -8.00
C TYR A 54 5.20 6.35 -9.20
N LEU A 55 4.05 7.01 -9.11
CA LEU A 55 3.53 7.86 -10.18
C LEU A 55 4.52 8.97 -10.55
N LYS A 56 5.08 9.66 -9.55
CA LYS A 56 6.09 10.71 -9.78
C LYS A 56 7.37 10.16 -10.40
N LYS A 57 7.83 8.98 -9.96
CA LYS A 57 9.05 8.33 -10.49
C LYS A 57 8.87 7.85 -11.93
N ASN A 58 7.65 7.51 -12.34
CA ASN A 58 7.35 6.95 -13.66
C ASN A 58 6.65 7.96 -14.58
N ASN A 59 6.91 9.26 -14.42
CA ASN A 59 6.37 10.33 -15.26
C ASN A 59 4.83 10.31 -15.39
N GLY A 60 4.11 9.87 -14.36
CA GLY A 60 2.65 9.79 -14.36
C GLY A 60 2.07 8.52 -15.00
N ASP A 61 2.90 7.55 -15.37
CA ASP A 61 2.42 6.25 -15.85
C ASP A 61 1.77 5.47 -14.71
N LEU A 62 0.44 5.49 -14.68
CA LEU A 62 -0.37 4.81 -13.68
C LEU A 62 -0.25 3.29 -13.78
N VAL A 63 -0.09 2.73 -14.98
CA VAL A 63 0.01 1.29 -15.19
C VAL A 63 1.33 0.78 -14.60
N LEU A 64 2.43 1.48 -14.90
CA LEU A 64 3.74 1.14 -14.37
C LEU A 64 3.81 1.36 -12.85
N ALA A 65 3.24 2.47 -12.36
CA ALA A 65 3.19 2.75 -10.93
C ALA A 65 2.39 1.68 -10.15
N LEU A 66 1.25 1.26 -10.68
CA LEU A 66 0.43 0.21 -10.07
C LEU A 66 1.10 -1.16 -10.14
N ALA A 67 1.78 -1.48 -11.24
CA ALA A 67 2.53 -2.72 -11.38
C ALA A 67 3.69 -2.81 -10.36
N LEU A 68 4.40 -1.71 -10.11
CA LEU A 68 5.45 -1.64 -9.10
C LEU A 68 4.90 -1.74 -7.68
N PHE A 69 3.79 -1.04 -7.39
CA PHE A 69 3.12 -1.11 -6.09
C PHE A 69 2.68 -2.55 -5.73
N LYS A 70 2.23 -3.33 -6.72
CA LYS A 70 1.78 -4.72 -6.54
C LYS A 70 2.91 -5.75 -6.50
N ARG A 71 4.16 -5.33 -6.71
CA ARG A 71 5.31 -6.22 -6.85
C ARG A 71 6.04 -6.47 -5.51
N VAL A 72 5.59 -5.83 -4.45
CA VAL A 72 6.11 -5.95 -3.08
C VAL A 72 5.26 -6.93 -2.29
#